data_AF-A0ABD3F7D7-F1
#
_entry.id   AF-A0ABD3F7D7-F1
#
_cell.length_a   1.000
_cell.length_b   1.000
_cell.length_c   1.000
_cell.angle_alpha   90.00
_cell.angle_beta   90.00
_cell.angle_gamma   90.00
#
_symmetry.space_group_name_H-M   'P 1'
#
loop_
_entity.id
_entity.type
_entity.pdbx_description
1 polymer ?
#
loop_
_entity_poly.entity_id
_entity_poly.type
_entity_poly.pdbx_seq_one_letter_code
_entity_poly.pdbx_strand_id
1 'polypeptide(L)'
;MAGRIPNVATRIVPKSITLPETGSCFDTTAVVHKRRSNEKVDDSAHISAFSLSKPSRTHTTDSFLRKGQGTGGSVDFEKTIKADKHEFFLSPRSRHQQPAAFRERSNPPDTSFRRFYERGDLPIQIDHGGVRNMVAWKVDITKLDFHHYLPIFFDGLREVEEPYAFLSEQGIKDMLINASNKVLPVIPQLIIPIKNALNTRNAGIIVKTLHILQLMVTCESAAQPGSGPGLIGQALVPYYRQILPVLNIFIRKNDNIGDAIDYSQRKQLNLGDLIQQTLEILESHGGDDAFINIKYLVPTYQSVCVG
;
A
#
# COMPACT_ATOMS: atom_id res chain seq x y z
N MET A 1 9.44 6.49 -42.59
CA MET A 1 8.42 5.80 -41.77
C MET A 1 8.07 6.70 -40.59
N ALA A 2 6.78 6.96 -40.39
CA ALA A 2 6.25 8.00 -39.51
C ALA A 2 6.59 7.77 -38.03
N GLY A 3 7.16 8.79 -37.39
CA GLY A 3 7.34 8.82 -35.95
C GLY A 3 5.97 8.85 -35.27
N ARG A 4 5.67 7.83 -34.45
CA ARG A 4 4.50 7.85 -33.57
C ARG A 4 4.70 8.96 -32.55
N ILE A 5 3.92 10.02 -32.69
CA ILE A 5 3.68 11.03 -31.66
C ILE A 5 3.12 10.27 -30.44
N PRO A 6 3.65 10.46 -29.22
CA PRO A 6 3.06 9.86 -28.04
C PRO A 6 1.61 10.34 -27.93
N ASN A 7 0.68 9.40 -27.75
CA ASN A 7 -0.75 9.64 -27.53
C ASN A 7 -0.95 10.35 -26.18
N VAL A 8 -0.56 11.61 -26.07
CA VAL A 8 -0.96 12.48 -24.98
C VAL A 8 -2.27 13.09 -25.44
N ALA A 9 -3.37 12.57 -24.92
CA ALA A 9 -4.67 13.18 -25.13
C ALA A 9 -4.60 14.63 -24.61
N THR A 10 -4.61 15.61 -25.51
CA THR A 10 -4.76 17.05 -25.21
C THR A 10 -6.16 17.40 -24.66
N ARG A 11 -6.93 16.39 -24.25
CA ARG A 11 -8.21 16.56 -23.59
C ARG A 11 -7.92 16.96 -22.16
N ILE A 12 -8.43 18.13 -21.75
CA ILE A 12 -8.56 18.47 -20.34
C ILE A 12 -9.50 17.43 -19.73
N VAL A 13 -8.93 16.32 -19.26
CA VAL A 13 -9.67 15.30 -18.54
C VAL A 13 -9.87 15.86 -17.13
N PRO A 14 -11.12 16.01 -16.66
CA PRO A 14 -11.35 16.42 -15.28
C PRO A 14 -10.60 15.43 -14.37
N LYS A 15 -9.72 15.96 -13.51
CA LYS A 15 -8.94 15.15 -12.56
C LYS A 15 -9.95 14.31 -11.79
N SER A 16 -9.84 12.98 -11.88
CA SER A 16 -10.70 12.08 -11.11
C SER A 16 -10.51 12.44 -9.64
N ILE A 17 -11.59 12.88 -8.97
CA ILE A 17 -11.56 13.15 -7.54
C ILE A 17 -11.30 11.83 -6.84
N THR A 18 -10.06 11.60 -6.45
CA THR A 18 -9.60 10.38 -5.79
C THR A 18 -10.15 10.29 -4.37
N LEU A 19 -10.30 11.43 -3.70
CA LEU A 19 -10.80 11.54 -2.34
C LEU A 19 -11.85 12.65 -2.27
N PRO A 20 -13.14 12.33 -2.08
CA PRO A 20 -14.19 13.33 -1.98
C PRO A 20 -14.05 14.19 -0.70
N GLU A 21 -13.34 13.67 0.30
CA GLU A 21 -13.06 14.33 1.58
C GLU A 21 -12.11 15.53 1.45
N THR A 22 -11.35 15.63 0.35
CA THR A 22 -10.39 16.71 0.11
C THR A 22 -11.07 18.06 -0.16
N GLY A 23 -12.27 18.08 -0.74
CA GLY A 23 -12.96 19.35 -1.02
C GLY A 23 -12.17 20.32 -1.91
N SER A 24 -12.16 21.60 -1.53
CA SER A 24 -11.44 22.69 -2.24
C SER A 24 -9.97 22.74 -1.83
N CYS A 25 -9.08 23.10 -2.75
CA CYS A 25 -7.64 23.24 -2.47
C CYS A 25 -7.29 24.44 -1.56
N PHE A 26 -8.21 25.37 -1.35
CA PHE A 26 -8.03 26.54 -0.48
C PHE A 26 -8.68 26.36 0.90
N ASP A 27 -9.42 25.27 1.09
CA ASP A 27 -10.10 24.97 2.35
C ASP A 27 -9.41 23.80 3.06
N THR A 28 -9.52 23.75 4.38
CA THR A 28 -8.97 22.63 5.17
C THR A 28 -9.74 21.35 4.89
N THR A 29 -9.02 20.25 4.71
CA THR A 29 -9.62 18.95 4.41
C THR A 29 -10.44 18.39 5.57
N ALA A 30 -11.65 17.89 5.29
CA ALA A 30 -12.56 17.39 6.30
C ALA A 30 -12.15 15.95 6.70
N VAL A 31 -11.55 15.80 7.88
CA VAL A 31 -11.07 14.49 8.32
C VAL A 31 -12.20 13.66 8.92
N VAL A 32 -12.62 12.61 8.22
CA VAL A 32 -13.57 11.64 8.77
C VAL A 32 -12.83 10.71 9.73
N HIS A 33 -13.11 10.81 11.03
CA HIS A 33 -12.60 9.88 12.04
C HIS A 33 -13.25 8.50 11.91
N LYS A 34 -12.84 7.72 10.92
CA LYS A 34 -13.14 6.28 10.92
C LYS A 34 -12.11 5.61 11.82
N ARG A 35 -12.55 5.06 12.97
CA ARG A 35 -11.69 4.16 13.76
C ARG A 35 -11.12 3.12 12.80
N ARG A 36 -9.80 2.90 12.85
CA ARG A 36 -9.09 1.85 12.10
C ARG A 36 -9.55 0.47 12.60
N SER A 37 -10.81 0.13 12.36
CA SER A 37 -11.32 -1.21 12.56
C SER A 37 -10.71 -2.04 11.44
N ASN A 38 -9.98 -3.10 11.80
CA ASN A 38 -9.90 -4.29 10.96
C ASN A 38 -11.26 -4.46 10.28
N GLU A 39 -11.28 -4.62 8.95
CA GLU A 39 -12.47 -5.04 8.21
C GLU A 39 -12.91 -6.39 8.79
N LYS A 40 -13.67 -6.35 9.90
CA LYS A 40 -14.44 -7.49 10.36
C LYS A 40 -15.62 -7.52 9.41
N VAL A 41 -15.49 -8.36 8.39
CA VAL A 41 -16.64 -8.79 7.62
C VAL A 41 -17.55 -9.51 8.62
N ASP A 42 -18.74 -8.96 8.85
CA ASP A 42 -19.74 -9.57 9.73
C ASP A 42 -20.40 -10.73 8.98
N ASP A 43 -19.77 -11.90 9.04
CA ASP A 43 -20.28 -13.14 8.43
C ASP A 43 -21.27 -13.89 9.34
N SER A 44 -21.78 -13.24 10.41
CA SER A 44 -22.71 -13.87 11.37
C SER A 44 -23.97 -14.46 10.72
N ALA A 45 -24.38 -13.95 9.56
CA ALA A 45 -25.54 -14.42 8.81
C ALA A 45 -25.33 -15.76 8.06
N HIS A 46 -24.10 -16.29 8.00
CA HIS A 46 -23.75 -17.48 7.20
C HIS A 46 -23.22 -18.67 8.01
N ILE A 47 -23.16 -18.57 9.33
CA ILE A 47 -22.57 -19.61 10.19
C ILE A 47 -23.66 -20.59 10.65
N SER A 48 -23.78 -21.73 9.96
CA SER A 48 -24.53 -22.89 10.45
C SER A 48 -23.59 -23.94 11.03
N ALA A 49 -24.00 -24.58 12.14
CA ALA A 49 -23.24 -25.65 12.77
C ALA A 49 -23.12 -26.84 11.81
N PHE A 50 -21.88 -27.24 11.48
CA PHE A 50 -21.51 -28.45 10.75
C PHE A 50 -22.09 -28.64 9.34
N SER A 51 -22.74 -27.63 8.74
CA SER A 51 -23.18 -27.68 7.33
C SER A 51 -23.02 -26.33 6.64
N LEU A 52 -22.77 -26.33 5.33
CA LEU A 52 -22.74 -25.14 4.47
C LEU A 52 -24.12 -24.86 3.83
N SER A 53 -25.20 -25.24 4.50
CA SER A 53 -26.55 -25.05 3.97
C SER A 53 -26.94 -23.57 4.04
N LYS A 54 -27.46 -23.03 2.94
CA LYS A 54 -27.97 -21.66 2.93
C LYS A 54 -29.29 -21.62 3.70
N PRO A 55 -29.53 -20.61 4.55
CA PRO A 55 -30.84 -20.43 5.16
C PRO A 55 -31.89 -20.29 4.05
N SER A 56 -33.03 -20.94 4.22
CA SER A 56 -34.19 -20.78 3.35
C SER A 56 -34.59 -19.31 3.28
N ARG A 57 -34.95 -18.82 2.09
CA ARG A 57 -35.36 -17.43 1.89
C ARG A 57 -36.53 -17.10 2.82
N THR A 58 -36.49 -15.93 3.46
CA THR A 58 -37.64 -15.41 4.19
C THR A 58 -38.80 -15.19 3.21
N HIS A 59 -39.96 -15.75 3.52
CA HIS A 59 -41.15 -15.55 2.69
C HIS A 59 -41.56 -14.07 2.73
N THR A 60 -41.51 -13.41 1.59
CA THR A 60 -42.00 -12.03 1.44
C THR A 60 -43.50 -12.07 1.16
N THR A 61 -44.24 -11.05 1.62
CA THR A 61 -45.69 -10.90 1.41
C THR A 61 -46.11 -10.91 -0.05
N ASP A 62 -45.19 -10.58 -0.95
CA ASP A 62 -45.40 -10.55 -2.41
C ASP A 62 -45.37 -11.94 -3.04
N SER A 63 -44.86 -12.96 -2.34
CA SER A 63 -44.76 -14.35 -2.80
C SER A 63 -45.61 -15.29 -1.94
N PHE A 64 -46.93 -15.27 -2.17
CA PHE A 64 -47.86 -16.15 -1.47
C PHE A 64 -48.24 -17.38 -2.31
N LEU A 65 -48.47 -18.50 -1.63
CA LEU A 65 -48.87 -19.76 -2.25
C LEU A 65 -50.28 -19.61 -2.86
N ARG A 66 -50.43 -19.80 -4.17
CA ARG A 66 -51.73 -19.71 -4.85
C ARG A 66 -52.46 -21.05 -4.86
N LYS A 67 -53.78 -21.00 -5.05
CA LYS A 67 -54.63 -22.20 -5.19
C LYS A 67 -54.09 -23.10 -6.31
N GLY A 68 -53.81 -24.37 -5.99
CA GLY A 68 -53.25 -25.35 -6.92
C GLY A 68 -51.72 -25.47 -6.92
N GLN A 69 -51.00 -24.61 -6.18
CA GLN A 69 -49.53 -24.68 -6.04
C GLN A 69 -49.05 -25.38 -4.76
N GLY A 70 -49.97 -25.92 -3.95
CA GLY A 70 -49.60 -26.66 -2.75
C GLY A 70 -49.12 -28.07 -3.09
N THR A 71 -47.87 -28.38 -2.76
CA THR A 71 -47.39 -29.77 -2.69
C THR A 71 -47.91 -30.36 -1.39
N GLY A 72 -49.15 -30.88 -1.43
CA GLY A 72 -49.81 -31.50 -0.28
C GLY A 72 -48.88 -32.47 0.42
N GLY A 73 -48.74 -32.31 1.74
CA GLY A 73 -47.83 -33.12 2.53
C GLY A 73 -48.11 -34.61 2.34
N SER A 74 -47.12 -35.29 1.76
CA SER A 74 -46.82 -36.73 1.82
C SER A 74 -46.67 -37.44 0.45
N VAL A 75 -45.67 -38.31 0.44
CA VAL A 75 -45.30 -39.47 -0.42
C VAL A 75 -44.49 -39.34 -1.72
N ASP A 76 -44.24 -38.18 -2.32
CA ASP A 76 -43.33 -38.10 -3.49
C ASP A 76 -42.06 -37.29 -3.21
N PHE A 77 -41.27 -37.72 -2.21
CA PHE A 77 -39.96 -37.13 -1.91
C PHE A 77 -39.00 -37.20 -3.12
N GLU A 78 -39.26 -38.09 -4.07
CA GLU A 78 -38.44 -38.26 -5.29
C GLU A 78 -38.85 -37.35 -6.46
N LYS A 79 -40.12 -36.91 -6.57
CA LYS A 79 -40.56 -36.01 -7.65
C LYS A 79 -40.29 -34.56 -7.35
N THR A 80 -40.35 -34.13 -6.09
CA THR A 80 -39.94 -32.77 -5.69
C THR A 80 -38.45 -32.56 -5.91
N ILE A 81 -37.61 -33.57 -5.60
CA ILE A 81 -36.17 -33.54 -5.91
C ILE A 81 -35.91 -33.51 -7.43
N LYS A 82 -36.74 -34.15 -8.26
CA LYS A 82 -36.55 -34.20 -9.73
C LYS A 82 -37.11 -32.97 -10.46
N ALA A 83 -38.17 -32.34 -9.96
CA ALA A 83 -38.69 -31.09 -10.51
C ALA A 83 -37.77 -29.90 -10.20
N ASP A 84 -37.19 -29.84 -8.99
CA ASP A 84 -36.19 -28.82 -8.64
C ASP A 84 -34.84 -29.06 -9.34
N LYS A 85 -34.53 -30.30 -9.76
CA LYS A 85 -33.28 -30.64 -10.47
C LYS A 85 -33.10 -29.93 -11.82
N HIS A 86 -34.18 -29.49 -12.47
CA HIS A 86 -34.10 -28.82 -13.77
C HIS A 86 -33.93 -27.30 -13.71
N GLU A 87 -33.98 -26.68 -12.53
CA GLU A 87 -33.56 -25.29 -12.30
C GLU A 87 -32.47 -25.16 -11.23
N PHE A 88 -31.74 -26.23 -10.91
CA PHE A 88 -30.36 -26.04 -10.50
C PHE A 88 -29.54 -25.68 -11.75
N PHE A 89 -29.70 -24.44 -12.23
CA PHE A 89 -28.49 -23.68 -12.49
C PHE A 89 -27.62 -23.96 -11.27
N LEU A 90 -26.47 -24.61 -11.47
CA LEU A 90 -25.39 -24.60 -10.49
C LEU A 90 -25.06 -23.13 -10.30
N SER A 91 -25.87 -22.46 -9.48
CA SER A 91 -25.75 -21.07 -9.15
C SER A 91 -24.36 -21.02 -8.54
N PRO A 92 -23.45 -20.26 -9.17
CA PRO A 92 -22.02 -20.43 -8.95
C PRO A 92 -21.83 -20.49 -7.44
N ARG A 93 -21.29 -21.63 -6.97
CA ARG A 93 -20.81 -21.85 -5.60
C ARG A 93 -20.48 -20.49 -5.04
N SER A 94 -21.18 -20.04 -3.98
CA SER A 94 -20.89 -18.74 -3.34
C SER A 94 -19.39 -18.65 -3.30
N ARG A 95 -18.81 -17.84 -4.19
CA ARG A 95 -17.35 -17.80 -4.35
C ARG A 95 -16.91 -17.51 -2.94
N HIS A 96 -16.19 -18.44 -2.30
CA HIS A 96 -15.57 -18.18 -1.01
C HIS A 96 -15.07 -16.74 -1.11
N GLN A 97 -15.59 -15.84 -0.27
CA GLN A 97 -15.25 -14.43 -0.34
C GLN A 97 -13.74 -14.39 -0.53
N GLN A 98 -13.31 -13.92 -1.71
CA GLN A 98 -11.93 -14.04 -2.11
C GLN A 98 -11.11 -13.40 -0.98
N PRO A 99 -10.13 -14.10 -0.40
CA PRO A 99 -9.38 -13.56 0.72
C PRO A 99 -8.85 -12.18 0.31
N ALA A 100 -9.34 -11.13 0.97
CA ALA A 100 -9.10 -9.74 0.59
C ALA A 100 -7.67 -9.27 0.93
N ALA A 101 -6.70 -10.18 0.96
CA ALA A 101 -5.31 -9.93 1.30
C ALA A 101 -4.62 -9.01 0.28
N PHE A 102 -5.01 -9.09 -1.00
CA PHE A 102 -4.44 -8.28 -2.07
C PHE A 102 -5.24 -7.00 -2.37
N ARG A 103 -6.44 -6.86 -1.78
CA ARG A 103 -7.30 -5.71 -2.02
C ARG A 103 -6.70 -4.47 -1.36
N GLU A 104 -6.69 -3.37 -2.12
CA GLU A 104 -6.31 -2.05 -1.61
C GLU A 104 -7.21 -1.66 -0.44
N ARG A 105 -6.59 -1.13 0.62
CA ARG A 105 -7.31 -0.68 1.80
C ARG A 105 -7.65 0.81 1.68
N SER A 106 -8.73 1.20 2.34
CA SER A 106 -9.14 2.60 2.43
C SER A 106 -7.99 3.46 3.00
N ASN A 107 -7.61 4.50 2.27
CA ASN A 107 -6.59 5.45 2.65
C ASN A 107 -7.19 6.86 2.67
N PRO A 108 -7.87 7.26 3.76
CA PRO A 108 -8.40 8.62 3.86
C PRO A 108 -7.24 9.65 3.91
N PRO A 109 -7.46 10.90 3.47
CA PRO A 109 -6.51 12.00 3.54
C PRO A 109 -6.36 12.54 4.97
N ASP A 110 -6.13 11.66 5.93
CA ASP A 110 -6.03 11.99 7.36
C ASP A 110 -4.58 12.20 7.83
N THR A 111 -3.65 12.37 6.89
CA THR A 111 -2.22 12.44 7.20
C THR A 111 -1.90 13.70 8.00
N SER A 112 -0.95 13.57 8.92
CA SER A 112 -0.35 14.70 9.62
C SER A 112 0.31 15.66 8.62
N PHE A 113 0.97 15.14 7.59
CA PHE A 113 1.60 15.95 6.54
C PHE A 113 0.63 16.97 5.92
N ARG A 114 -0.54 16.50 5.47
CA ARG A 114 -1.56 17.35 4.85
C ARG A 114 -2.01 18.48 5.76
N ARG A 115 -2.28 18.17 7.04
CA ARG A 115 -2.68 19.17 8.04
C ARG A 115 -1.60 20.22 8.31
N PHE A 116 -0.35 19.80 8.43
CA PHE A 116 0.77 20.72 8.67
C PHE A 116 1.08 21.59 7.44
N TYR A 117 0.89 21.04 6.24
CA TYR A 117 1.02 21.79 5.00
C TYR A 117 -0.07 22.85 4.85
N GLU A 118 -1.34 22.48 5.06
CA GLU A 118 -2.49 23.41 5.00
C GLU A 118 -2.39 24.52 6.05
N ARG A 119 -1.84 24.21 7.24
CA ARG A 119 -1.58 25.21 8.28
C ARG A 119 -0.42 26.15 7.94
N GLY A 120 0.48 25.77 7.03
CA GLY A 120 1.64 26.56 6.63
C GLY A 120 2.86 26.42 7.55
N ASP A 121 2.91 25.38 8.39
CA ASP A 121 3.98 25.17 9.37
C ASP A 121 5.24 24.53 8.76
N LEU A 122 5.11 23.90 7.59
CA LEU A 122 6.24 23.22 6.96
C LEU A 122 7.17 24.23 6.27
N PRO A 123 8.50 24.15 6.49
CA PRO A 123 9.47 25.07 5.91
C PRO A 123 9.81 24.72 4.44
N ILE A 124 8.80 24.39 3.64
CA ILE A 124 8.93 23.96 2.24
C ILE A 124 8.04 24.78 1.31
N GLN A 125 8.46 24.87 0.05
CA GLN A 125 7.70 25.48 -1.03
C GLN A 125 8.01 24.76 -2.34
N ILE A 126 7.04 24.74 -3.27
CA ILE A 126 7.29 24.25 -4.62
C ILE A 126 8.01 25.34 -5.40
N ASP A 127 9.19 25.02 -5.90
CA ASP A 127 9.90 25.83 -6.88
C ASP A 127 9.59 25.30 -8.29
N HIS A 128 8.92 26.14 -9.07
CA HIS A 128 8.52 25.82 -10.44
C HIS A 128 9.67 26.10 -11.39
N GLY A 129 10.69 25.23 -11.35
CA GLY A 129 11.81 25.27 -12.30
C GLY A 129 11.36 24.97 -13.74
N GLY A 130 12.11 25.49 -14.72
CA GLY A 130 11.75 25.35 -16.14
C GLY A 130 11.78 23.92 -16.70
N VAL A 131 12.53 23.00 -16.07
CA VAL A 131 12.65 21.59 -16.53
C VAL A 131 11.92 20.63 -15.60
N ARG A 132 11.99 20.84 -14.28
CA ARG A 132 11.30 20.03 -13.26
C ARG A 132 10.95 20.90 -12.06
N ASN A 133 9.84 20.57 -11.41
CA ASN A 133 9.52 21.13 -10.10
C ASN A 133 10.57 20.63 -9.09
N MET A 134 10.98 21.52 -8.20
CA MET A 134 11.89 21.22 -7.10
C MET A 134 11.26 21.67 -5.78
N VAL A 135 11.80 21.19 -4.66
CA VAL A 135 11.41 21.67 -3.32
C VAL A 135 12.39 22.74 -2.90
N ALA A 136 11.90 23.97 -2.72
CA ALA A 136 12.65 25.04 -2.09
C ALA A 136 12.43 24.99 -0.58
N TRP A 137 13.52 24.86 0.17
CA TRP A 137 13.52 24.88 1.62
C TRP A 137 13.67 26.31 2.13
N LYS A 138 12.77 26.73 3.03
CA LYS A 138 12.83 28.06 3.66
C LYS A 138 13.93 28.14 4.74
N VAL A 139 14.33 26.99 5.28
CA VAL A 139 15.33 26.83 6.33
C VAL A 139 16.31 25.73 5.92
N ASP A 140 17.59 25.92 6.23
CA ASP A 140 18.63 24.91 5.96
C ASP A 140 18.29 23.55 6.59
N ILE A 141 18.36 22.49 5.80
CA ILE A 141 17.99 21.13 6.22
C ILE A 141 18.78 20.66 7.45
N THR A 142 20.06 21.02 7.54
CA THR A 142 20.94 20.62 8.65
C THR A 142 20.50 21.18 10.00
N LYS A 143 19.84 22.34 10.00
CA LYS A 143 19.34 23.04 11.20
C LYS A 143 17.94 22.59 11.62
N LEU A 144 17.22 21.85 10.78
CA LEU A 144 15.88 21.35 11.09
C LEU A 144 15.89 20.30 12.20
N ASP A 145 14.86 20.27 13.04
CA ASP A 145 14.67 19.20 14.01
C ASP A 145 14.04 17.96 13.36
N PHE A 146 14.83 16.89 13.26
CA PHE A 146 14.41 15.65 12.61
C PHE A 146 13.37 14.88 13.44
N HIS A 147 13.32 15.05 14.77
CA HIS A 147 12.31 14.38 15.59
C HIS A 147 10.90 14.94 15.31
N HIS A 148 10.81 16.23 14.97
CA HIS A 148 9.54 16.85 14.63
C HIS A 148 9.17 16.63 13.17
N TYR A 149 10.05 17.01 12.23
CA TYR A 149 9.69 17.09 10.83
C TYR A 149 9.73 15.73 10.10
N LEU A 150 10.75 14.90 10.34
CA LEU A 150 10.94 13.68 9.55
C LEU A 150 9.75 12.70 9.67
N PRO A 151 9.19 12.42 10.87
CA PRO A 151 7.99 11.58 10.98
C PRO A 151 6.77 12.16 10.24
N ILE A 152 6.60 13.48 10.21
CA ILE A 152 5.51 14.14 9.49
C ILE A 152 5.64 13.90 7.98
N PHE A 153 6.86 14.08 7.44
CA PHE A 153 7.13 13.79 6.03
C PHE A 153 6.88 12.32 5.69
N PHE A 154 7.34 11.38 6.54
CA PHE A 154 7.11 9.94 6.34
C PHE A 154 5.63 9.54 6.41
N ASP A 155 4.81 10.21 7.24
CA ASP A 155 3.35 9.97 7.25
C ASP A 155 2.68 10.46 5.95
N GLY A 156 3.28 11.45 5.29
CA GLY A 156 2.93 11.94 3.96
C GLY A 156 3.23 10.97 2.82
N LEU A 157 3.92 9.83 3.05
CA LEU A 157 4.10 8.79 2.03
C LEU A 157 2.77 8.16 1.57
N ARG A 158 1.74 8.25 2.42
CA ARG A 158 0.38 7.80 2.11
C ARG A 158 -0.33 8.71 1.11
N GLU A 159 0.17 9.92 0.87
CA GLU A 159 -0.49 10.88 -0.01
C GLU A 159 -0.37 10.46 -1.47
N VAL A 160 -1.50 10.53 -2.19
CA VAL A 160 -1.60 10.23 -3.62
C VAL A 160 -1.85 11.52 -4.43
N GLU A 161 -2.43 12.53 -3.78
CA GLU A 161 -2.82 13.77 -4.44
C GLU A 161 -1.64 14.75 -4.54
N GLU A 162 -1.40 15.26 -5.75
CA GLU A 162 -0.54 16.43 -5.94
C GLU A 162 -1.26 17.69 -5.44
N PRO A 163 -0.58 18.59 -4.71
CA PRO A 163 0.88 18.69 -4.53
C PRO A 163 1.50 17.87 -3.38
N TYR A 164 0.69 17.35 -2.46
CA TYR A 164 1.16 16.74 -1.21
C TYR A 164 2.10 15.55 -1.44
N ALA A 165 1.74 14.66 -2.37
CA ALA A 165 2.52 13.46 -2.67
C ALA A 165 3.93 13.75 -3.21
N PHE A 166 4.10 14.85 -3.94
CA PHE A 166 5.40 15.27 -4.48
C PHE A 166 6.27 15.89 -3.38
N LEU A 167 5.68 16.80 -2.59
CA LEU A 167 6.37 17.49 -1.51
C LEU A 167 6.82 16.53 -0.41
N SER A 168 5.99 15.55 -0.04
CA SER A 168 6.36 14.55 0.96
C SER A 168 7.53 13.69 0.47
N GLU A 169 7.43 13.12 -0.73
CA GLU A 169 8.45 12.24 -1.31
C GLU A 169 9.79 12.96 -1.51
N GLN A 170 9.79 14.14 -2.12
CA GLN A 170 11.01 14.89 -2.37
C GLN A 170 11.59 15.47 -1.07
N GLY A 171 10.75 15.92 -0.15
CA GLY A 171 11.19 16.39 1.16
C GLY A 171 11.96 15.33 1.95
N ILE A 172 11.48 14.08 1.95
CA ILE A 172 12.22 12.97 2.59
C ILE A 172 13.56 12.74 1.89
N LYS A 173 13.59 12.71 0.55
CA LYS A 173 14.83 12.50 -0.21
C LYS A 173 15.89 13.54 0.14
N ASP A 174 15.51 14.82 0.15
CA ASP A 174 16.41 15.92 0.48
C ASP A 174 16.92 15.83 1.93
N MET A 175 16.04 15.49 2.88
CA MET A 175 16.41 15.32 4.29
C MET A 175 17.39 14.15 4.51
N LEU A 176 17.17 13.01 3.86
CA LEU A 176 18.02 11.82 3.99
C LEU A 176 19.41 12.04 3.35
N ILE A 177 19.46 12.68 2.18
CA ILE A 177 20.73 12.92 1.46
C ILE A 177 21.58 13.97 2.17
N ASN A 178 20.98 15.06 2.65
CA ASN A 178 21.73 16.21 3.16
C ASN A 178 22.06 16.13 4.66
N ALA A 179 21.36 15.28 5.44
CA ALA A 179 21.57 15.17 6.89
C ALA A 179 21.34 13.73 7.41
N SER A 180 22.04 12.76 6.80
CA SER A 180 21.98 11.34 7.17
C SER A 180 22.35 11.05 8.63
N ASN A 181 23.28 11.83 9.21
CA ASN A 181 23.72 11.69 10.60
C ASN A 181 22.63 11.93 11.66
N LYS A 182 21.54 12.63 11.30
CA LYS A 182 20.41 12.93 12.22
C LYS A 182 19.29 11.89 12.15
N VAL A 183 19.37 10.93 11.22
CA VAL A 183 18.29 9.96 10.96
C VAL A 183 18.28 8.83 11.99
N LEU A 184 19.46 8.34 12.39
CA LEU A 184 19.62 7.23 13.34
C LEU A 184 18.76 7.33 14.62
N PRO A 185 18.76 8.45 15.38
CA PRO A 185 17.96 8.56 16.60
C PRO A 185 16.44 8.60 16.35
N VAL A 186 16.00 8.91 15.13
CA VAL A 186 14.58 9.09 14.78
C VAL A 186 13.95 7.81 14.25
N ILE A 187 14.74 6.78 13.89
CA ILE A 187 14.27 5.51 13.33
C ILE A 187 13.03 4.93 14.04
N PRO A 188 12.98 4.83 15.38
CA PRO A 188 11.81 4.26 16.07
C PRO A 188 10.50 4.97 15.75
N GLN A 189 10.55 6.29 15.50
CA GLN A 189 9.38 7.11 15.17
C GLN A 189 8.91 6.91 13.72
N LEU A 190 9.81 6.49 12.82
CA LEU A 190 9.51 6.28 11.39
C LEU A 190 8.81 4.94 11.11
N ILE A 191 8.94 3.96 12.01
CA ILE A 191 8.41 2.60 11.82
C ILE A 191 6.89 2.60 11.61
N ILE A 192 6.16 3.39 12.40
CA ILE A 192 4.69 3.44 12.32
C ILE A 192 4.21 4.08 11.00
N PRO A 193 4.71 5.26 10.60
CA PRO A 193 4.44 5.82 9.27
C PRO A 193 4.74 4.86 8.11
N ILE A 194 5.92 4.24 8.09
CA ILE A 194 6.32 3.27 7.05
C ILE A 194 5.34 2.10 7.00
N LYS A 195 5.05 1.51 8.16
CA LYS A 195 4.07 0.42 8.28
C LYS A 195 2.70 0.84 7.77
N ASN A 196 2.23 2.05 8.10
CA ASN A 196 0.93 2.54 7.66
C ASN A 196 0.89 2.72 6.13
N ALA A 197 1.96 3.27 5.53
CA ALA A 197 2.09 3.44 4.08
C ALA A 197 2.05 2.10 3.35
N LEU A 198 2.83 1.11 3.79
CA LEU A 198 2.81 -0.24 3.19
C LEU A 198 1.44 -0.92 3.37
N ASN A 199 0.79 -0.75 4.51
CA ASN A 199 -0.51 -1.36 4.80
C ASN A 199 -1.67 -0.85 3.95
N THR A 200 -1.50 0.25 3.20
CA THR A 200 -2.49 0.72 2.20
C THR A 200 -2.72 -0.31 1.09
N ARG A 201 -1.71 -1.15 0.80
CA ARG A 201 -1.74 -2.13 -0.31
C ARG A 201 -1.92 -1.51 -1.70
N ASN A 202 -1.72 -0.19 -1.81
CA ASN A 202 -1.66 0.49 -3.09
C ASN A 202 -0.25 0.33 -3.68
N ALA A 203 -0.15 -0.18 -4.91
CA ALA A 203 1.13 -0.45 -5.55
C ALA A 203 1.99 0.81 -5.70
N GLY A 204 1.39 1.96 -6.04
CA GLY A 204 2.12 3.22 -6.18
C GLY A 204 2.72 3.72 -4.87
N ILE A 205 1.96 3.62 -3.77
CA ILE A 205 2.45 3.99 -2.43
C ILE A 205 3.56 3.03 -1.97
N ILE A 206 3.39 1.72 -2.19
CA ILE A 206 4.40 0.72 -1.82
C ILE A 206 5.71 0.98 -2.57
N VAL A 207 5.67 1.20 -3.88
CA VAL A 207 6.87 1.48 -4.70
C VAL A 207 7.62 2.70 -4.16
N LYS A 208 6.91 3.82 -3.93
CA LYS A 208 7.51 5.02 -3.33
C LYS A 208 8.14 4.74 -1.96
N THR A 209 7.42 4.01 -1.11
CA THR A 209 7.89 3.67 0.24
C THR A 209 9.13 2.78 0.20
N LEU A 210 9.21 1.82 -0.73
CA LEU A 210 10.38 0.97 -0.91
C LEU A 210 11.60 1.75 -1.38
N HIS A 211 11.46 2.66 -2.35
CA HIS A 211 12.57 3.53 -2.77
C HIS A 211 13.09 4.41 -1.63
N ILE A 212 12.18 4.99 -0.83
CA ILE A 212 12.56 5.78 0.34
C ILE A 212 13.26 4.91 1.40
N LEU A 213 12.80 3.68 1.61
CA LEU A 213 13.42 2.74 2.53
C LEU A 213 14.84 2.35 2.06
N GLN A 214 15.03 2.06 0.78
CA GLN A 214 16.35 1.83 0.18
C GLN A 214 17.28 3.04 0.36
N LEU A 215 16.77 4.25 0.12
CA LEU A 215 17.54 5.49 0.31
C LEU A 215 17.92 5.70 1.78
N MET A 216 17.01 5.43 2.71
CA MET A 216 17.26 5.57 4.15
C MET A 216 18.34 4.60 4.65
N VAL A 217 18.39 3.38 4.11
CA VAL A 217 19.41 2.40 4.50
C VAL A 217 20.77 2.74 3.90
N THR A 218 20.79 3.28 2.68
CA THR A 218 22.03 3.59 1.95
C THR A 218 22.58 4.99 2.24
N CYS A 219 21.81 5.90 2.85
CA CYS A 219 22.22 7.30 3.03
C CYS A 219 23.47 7.47 3.92
N GLU A 220 23.68 6.59 4.89
CA GLU A 220 24.88 6.63 5.74
C GLU A 220 26.12 6.12 4.98
N SER A 221 25.98 4.99 4.28
CA SER A 221 27.07 4.41 3.47
C SER A 221 27.49 5.35 2.33
N ALA A 222 26.52 6.03 1.70
CA ALA A 222 26.78 7.03 0.66
C ALA A 222 27.51 8.27 1.20
N ALA A 223 27.25 8.67 2.44
CA ALA A 223 27.87 9.83 3.06
C ALA A 223 29.31 9.55 3.54
N GLN A 224 29.63 8.31 3.93
CA GLN A 224 30.95 7.89 4.41
C GLN A 224 31.43 6.61 3.70
N PRO A 225 31.87 6.70 2.43
CA PRO A 225 32.36 5.54 1.69
C PRO A 225 33.63 5.00 2.36
N GLY A 226 33.51 3.86 3.04
CA GLY A 226 34.61 3.20 3.76
C GLY A 226 34.33 2.91 5.23
N SER A 227 33.26 3.48 5.81
CA SER A 227 32.84 3.21 7.19
C SER A 227 31.86 2.03 7.26
N GLY A 228 32.31 0.83 6.87
CA GLY A 228 31.56 -0.43 7.06
C GLY A 228 30.07 -0.42 6.61
N PRO A 229 29.27 -1.42 7.05
CA PRO A 229 27.82 -1.36 6.92
C PRO A 229 27.26 -0.28 7.86
N GLY A 230 26.49 0.67 7.33
CA GLY A 230 25.90 1.77 8.10
C GLY A 230 25.05 1.30 9.28
N LEU A 231 25.10 2.02 10.39
CA LEU A 231 24.39 1.72 11.63
C LEU A 231 22.86 1.80 11.46
N ILE A 232 22.37 2.58 10.49
CA ILE A 232 20.92 2.69 10.20
C ILE A 232 20.33 1.32 9.82
N GLY A 233 21.03 0.54 9.00
CA GLY A 233 20.54 -0.79 8.59
C GLY A 233 20.43 -1.75 9.77
N GLN A 234 21.44 -1.77 10.64
CA GLN A 234 21.46 -2.58 11.86
C GLN A 234 20.34 -2.18 12.83
N ALA A 235 20.09 -0.88 12.98
CA ALA A 235 19.03 -0.35 13.85
C ALA A 235 17.61 -0.72 13.35
N LEU A 236 17.43 -1.08 12.08
CA LEU A 236 16.13 -1.49 11.53
C LEU A 236 15.78 -2.95 11.79
N VAL A 237 16.77 -3.82 12.04
CA VAL A 237 16.57 -5.27 12.19
C VAL A 237 15.48 -5.63 13.21
N PRO A 238 15.41 -5.02 14.41
CA PRO A 238 14.35 -5.30 15.38
C PRO A 238 12.93 -5.01 14.87
N TYR A 239 12.81 -4.12 13.87
CA TYR A 239 11.54 -3.64 13.34
C TYR A 239 11.08 -4.37 12.08
N TYR A 240 11.87 -5.31 11.53
CA TYR A 240 11.49 -6.10 10.36
C TYR A 240 10.14 -6.80 10.51
N ARG A 241 9.80 -7.26 11.73
CA ARG A 241 8.50 -7.89 12.05
C ARG A 241 7.30 -6.99 11.77
N GLN A 242 7.47 -5.67 11.78
CA GLN A 242 6.40 -4.72 11.55
C GLN A 242 6.25 -4.33 10.07
N ILE A 243 7.34 -4.39 9.31
CA ILE A 243 7.45 -3.84 7.94
C ILE A 243 7.31 -4.96 6.90
N LEU A 244 8.07 -6.06 7.06
CA LEU A 244 8.20 -7.11 6.04
C LEU A 244 6.93 -7.95 5.78
N PRO A 245 5.98 -8.18 6.72
CA PRO A 245 4.81 -9.02 6.45
C PRO A 245 3.98 -8.58 5.23
N VAL A 246 3.93 -7.27 4.95
CA VAL A 246 3.20 -6.76 3.78
C VAL A 246 3.93 -7.08 2.47
N LEU A 247 5.27 -7.05 2.47
CA LEU A 247 6.08 -7.35 1.29
C LEU A 247 5.93 -8.81 0.86
N ASN A 248 5.78 -9.72 1.81
CA ASN A 248 5.56 -11.15 1.52
C ASN A 248 4.28 -11.40 0.69
N ILE A 249 3.26 -10.55 0.83
CA ILE A 249 2.04 -10.65 0.02
C ILE A 249 2.36 -10.38 -1.46
N PHE A 250 3.26 -9.43 -1.73
CA PHE A 250 3.51 -8.90 -3.08
C PHE A 250 4.80 -9.40 -3.73
N ILE A 251 5.61 -10.22 -3.05
CA ILE A 251 6.92 -10.65 -3.54
C ILE A 251 6.87 -11.39 -4.89
N ARG A 252 5.76 -12.07 -5.20
CA ARG A 252 5.56 -12.78 -6.48
C ARG A 252 4.80 -11.95 -7.52
N LYS A 253 4.51 -10.68 -7.25
CA LYS A 253 3.81 -9.80 -8.17
C LYS A 253 4.79 -9.25 -9.20
N ASN A 254 5.10 -10.07 -10.18
CA ASN A 254 6.00 -9.75 -11.29
C ASN A 254 5.24 -9.86 -12.63
N ASP A 255 5.50 -8.94 -13.55
CA ASP A 255 4.89 -8.92 -14.87
C ASP A 255 5.65 -9.87 -15.80
N ASN A 256 5.04 -11.03 -16.14
CA ASN A 256 5.63 -11.94 -17.11
C ASN A 256 5.25 -11.52 -18.54
N ILE A 257 6.20 -10.91 -19.24
CA ILE A 257 6.02 -10.42 -20.61
C ILE A 257 6.55 -11.37 -21.70
N GLY A 258 6.93 -12.60 -21.35
CA GLY A 258 7.43 -13.59 -22.29
C GLY A 258 8.69 -13.12 -23.04
N ASP A 259 8.65 -13.15 -24.36
CA ASP A 259 9.74 -12.71 -25.25
C ASP A 259 9.71 -11.21 -25.57
N ALA A 260 8.75 -10.46 -25.00
CA ALA A 260 8.69 -9.01 -25.19
C ALA A 260 9.69 -8.28 -24.27
N ILE A 261 10.14 -7.10 -24.69
CA ILE A 261 11.07 -6.27 -23.94
C ILE A 261 10.29 -5.35 -23.00
N ASP A 262 10.66 -5.30 -21.72
CA ASP A 262 10.12 -4.34 -20.76
C ASP A 262 10.75 -2.96 -20.98
N TYR A 263 9.95 -2.00 -21.44
CA TYR A 263 10.38 -0.60 -21.59
C TYR A 263 10.19 0.24 -20.32
N SER A 264 9.53 -0.30 -19.29
CA SER A 264 9.22 0.42 -18.05
C SER A 264 10.32 0.28 -16.98
N GLN A 265 11.39 -0.46 -17.27
CA GLN A 265 12.53 -0.71 -16.37
C GLN A 265 13.11 0.56 -15.73
N ARG A 266 13.26 1.65 -16.52
CA ARG A 266 13.77 2.94 -16.01
C ARG A 266 12.91 3.51 -14.87
N LYS A 267 11.61 3.21 -14.85
CA LYS A 267 10.68 3.71 -13.84
C LYS A 267 10.61 2.80 -12.60
N GLN A 268 11.22 1.61 -12.64
CA GLN A 268 11.26 0.63 -11.54
C GLN A 268 9.89 0.38 -10.88
N LEU A 269 8.85 0.23 -11.70
CA LEU A 269 7.47 0.06 -11.20
C LEU A 269 7.13 -1.40 -10.86
N ASN A 270 7.98 -2.35 -11.28
CA ASN A 270 7.79 -3.76 -10.99
C ASN A 270 7.95 -4.02 -9.49
N LEU A 271 6.86 -4.44 -8.85
CA LEU A 271 6.83 -4.54 -7.40
C LEU A 271 7.63 -5.73 -6.87
N GLY A 272 7.59 -6.88 -7.57
CA GLY A 272 8.35 -8.07 -7.19
C GLY A 272 9.86 -7.81 -7.21
N ASP A 273 10.37 -7.24 -8.30
CA ASP A 273 11.79 -6.94 -8.45
C ASP A 273 12.25 -5.89 -7.42
N LEU A 274 11.45 -4.85 -7.20
CA LEU A 274 11.77 -3.81 -6.23
C LEU A 274 11.78 -4.33 -4.78
N ILE A 275 10.86 -5.24 -4.44
CA ILE A 275 10.86 -5.90 -3.13
C ILE A 275 12.13 -6.72 -2.95
N GLN A 276 12.49 -7.53 -3.96
CA GLN A 276 13.69 -8.35 -3.92
C GLN A 276 14.94 -7.49 -3.72
N GLN A 277 15.11 -6.44 -4.53
CA GLN A 277 16.21 -5.48 -4.40
C GLN A 277 16.24 -4.81 -3.00
N THR A 278 15.07 -4.50 -2.44
CA THR A 278 14.99 -3.90 -1.10
C THR A 278 15.43 -4.87 -0.01
N LEU A 279 15.03 -6.14 -0.09
CA LEU A 279 15.44 -7.16 0.87
C LEU A 279 16.95 -7.42 0.82
N GLU A 280 17.54 -7.37 -0.37
CA GLU A 280 18.99 -7.48 -0.57
C GLU A 280 19.74 -6.32 0.10
N ILE A 281 19.30 -5.09 -0.14
CA ILE A 281 19.88 -3.89 0.50
C ILE A 281 19.78 -3.98 2.04
N LEU A 282 18.65 -4.47 2.55
CA LEU A 282 18.43 -4.68 3.99
C LEU A 282 19.31 -5.77 4.58
N GLU A 283 19.60 -6.83 3.83
CA GLU A 283 20.54 -7.87 4.24
C GLU A 283 21.98 -7.33 4.25
N SER A 284 22.42 -6.67 3.17
CA SER A 284 23.79 -6.17 3.05
C SER A 284 24.17 -5.11 4.08
N HIS A 285 23.21 -4.29 4.53
CA HIS A 285 23.45 -3.21 5.51
C HIS A 285 22.97 -3.55 6.93
N GLY A 286 22.23 -4.65 7.11
CA GLY A 286 21.62 -5.02 8.38
C GLY A 286 22.54 -5.78 9.36
N GLY A 287 23.72 -6.20 8.91
CA GLY A 287 24.67 -6.99 9.70
C GLY A 287 24.29 -8.47 9.80
N ASP A 288 25.02 -9.21 10.64
CA ASP A 288 25.02 -10.68 10.66
C ASP A 288 23.64 -11.31 10.95
N ASP A 289 22.83 -10.66 11.80
CA ASP A 289 21.50 -11.15 12.19
C ASP A 289 20.38 -10.79 11.19
N ALA A 290 20.66 -9.99 10.16
CA ALA A 290 19.64 -9.50 9.25
C ALA A 290 18.97 -10.64 8.47
N PHE A 291 19.77 -11.57 7.93
CA PHE A 291 19.25 -12.67 7.12
C PHE A 291 18.28 -13.57 7.90
N ILE A 292 18.63 -13.95 9.13
CA ILE A 292 17.78 -14.82 9.97
C ILE A 292 16.43 -14.16 10.22
N ASN A 293 16.42 -12.87 10.53
CA ASN A 293 15.19 -12.11 10.77
C ASN A 293 14.35 -11.94 9.49
N ILE A 294 14.99 -11.68 8.34
CA ILE A 294 14.30 -11.61 7.05
C ILE A 294 13.70 -12.97 6.69
N LYS A 295 14.48 -14.06 6.80
CA LYS A 295 14.06 -15.42 6.46
C LYS A 295 12.88 -15.91 7.30
N TYR A 296 12.84 -15.53 8.57
CA TYR A 296 11.71 -15.84 9.46
C TYR A 296 10.40 -15.21 8.99
N LEU A 297 10.46 -14.01 8.38
CA LEU A 297 9.28 -13.25 7.96
C LEU A 297 8.91 -13.47 6.49
N VAL A 298 9.91 -13.71 5.65
CA VAL A 298 9.79 -13.96 4.21
C VAL A 298 10.48 -15.30 3.92
N PRO A 299 9.77 -16.44 4.09
CA PRO A 299 10.38 -17.76 3.94
C PRO A 299 10.92 -18.04 2.53
N THR A 300 10.42 -17.34 1.52
CA THR A 300 10.84 -17.48 0.11
C THR A 300 12.12 -16.75 -0.22
N TYR A 301 12.60 -15.85 0.63
CA TYR A 301 13.83 -15.09 0.39
C TYR A 301 15.08 -16.00 0.44
N GLN A 302 16.04 -15.73 -0.42
CA GLN A 302 17.35 -16.41 -0.49
C GLN A 302 18.45 -15.38 -0.29
N SER A 303 19.49 -15.74 0.48
CA SER A 303 20.60 -14.86 0.79
C SER A 303 21.42 -14.57 -0.46
N VAL A 304 21.83 -13.32 -0.63
CA VAL A 304 22.76 -12.90 -1.69
C VAL A 304 24.20 -12.81 -1.19
N CYS A 305 24.41 -12.70 0.12
CA CYS A 305 25.74 -12.47 0.72
C CYS A 305 26.49 -13.76 1.09
N VAL A 306 25.81 -14.91 1.13
CA VAL A 306 26.38 -16.22 1.55
C VAL A 306 26.74 -17.10 0.34
N GLY A 307 27.16 -16.48 -0.78
CA GLY A 307 27.61 -17.14 -2.01
C GLY A 307 29.10 -17.04 -2.23
#